data_AF-A0A2N5ZV56-F1
#
_entry.id   AF-A0A2N5ZV56-F1
#
_cell.length_a   1.000
_cell.length_b   1.000
_cell.length_c   1.000
_cell.angle_alpha   90.00
_cell.angle_beta   90.00
_cell.angle_gamma   90.00
#
_symmetry.space_group_name_H-M   'P 1'
#
loop_
_entity.id
_entity.type
_entity.pdbx_description
1 polymer ?
#
loop_
_entity_poly.entity_id
_entity_poly.type
_entity_poly.pdbx_seq_one_letter_code
_entity_poly.pdbx_strand_id
1 'polypeptide(L)' 'MKIVVNEAYCPQNHNCPATRMCPVGAIEQKSPFVAPSINYEKCTGCGLCTGVCRTFAKA' A
#
# COMPACT_ATOMS: atom_id res chain seq x y z
N MET A 1 6.73 11.92 -6.77
CA MET A 1 5.69 11.89 -5.71
C MET A 1 5.91 10.66 -4.87
N LYS A 2 5.89 10.76 -3.54
CA LYS A 2 6.11 9.62 -2.65
C LYS A 2 4.75 9.15 -2.12
N ILE A 3 4.54 7.85 -2.04
CA ILE A 3 3.37 7.28 -1.35
C ILE A 3 3.85 6.76 0.00
N VAL A 4 3.15 7.09 1.07
CA VAL A 4 3.44 6.61 2.42
C VAL A 4 2.31 5.72 2.92
N VAL A 5 2.65 4.79 3.80
CA VAL A 5 1.70 3.93 4.51
C VAL A 5 1.53 4.48 5.92
N ASN A 6 0.29 4.82 6.29
CA ASN A 6 -0.07 5.14 7.66
C ASN A 6 -0.70 3.92 8.33
N GLU A 7 0.12 3.19 9.10
CA GLU A 7 -0.30 1.97 9.79
C GLU A 7 -1.46 2.19 10.77
N ALA A 8 -1.62 3.39 11.32
CA ALA A 8 -2.72 3.72 12.22
C ALA A 8 -4.11 3.62 11.54
N TYR A 9 -4.16 3.66 10.21
CA TYR A 9 -5.40 3.46 9.45
C TYR A 9 -5.57 2.03 8.93
N CYS A 10 -4.56 1.16 9.10
CA CYS A 10 -4.65 -0.23 8.72
C CYS A 10 -5.28 -1.05 9.85
N PRO A 11 -6.44 -1.69 9.63
CA PRO A 11 -7.07 -2.54 10.65
C PRO A 11 -6.35 -3.89 10.84
N GLN A 12 -5.40 -4.24 9.97
CA GLN A 12 -4.60 -5.46 10.07
C GLN A 12 -5.44 -6.74 10.17
N ASN A 13 -6.59 -6.79 9.49
CA ASN A 13 -7.57 -7.88 9.59
C ASN A 13 -7.91 -8.53 8.23
N HIS A 14 -7.18 -8.20 7.16
CA HIS A 14 -7.42 -8.74 5.82
C HIS A 14 -6.20 -8.64 4.90
N ASN A 15 -6.15 -9.51 3.89
CA ASN A 15 -5.21 -9.37 2.78
C ASN A 15 -5.44 -8.04 2.08
N CYS A 16 -4.44 -7.16 2.07
CA CYS A 16 -4.57 -5.80 1.60
C CYS A 16 -4.98 -5.78 0.13
N PRO A 17 -6.16 -5.23 -0.23
CA PRO A 17 -6.64 -5.24 -1.62
C PRO A 17 -5.75 -4.41 -2.55
N ALA A 18 -5.02 -3.43 -1.99
CA ALA A 18 -4.11 -2.58 -2.77
C ALA A 18 -2.90 -3.36 -3.33
N THR A 19 -2.51 -4.50 -2.75
CA THR A 19 -1.41 -5.34 -3.26
C THR A 19 -1.64 -5.73 -4.72
N ARG A 20 -2.85 -6.19 -5.06
CA ARG A 20 -3.24 -6.61 -6.41
C ARG A 20 -3.49 -5.43 -7.36
N MET A 21 -3.79 -4.25 -6.83
CA MET A 21 -4.03 -3.04 -7.62
C MET A 21 -2.73 -2.37 -8.09
N CYS A 22 -1.59 -2.68 -7.46
CA CYS A 22 -0.32 -2.07 -7.84
C CYS A 22 0.19 -2.65 -9.16
N PRO A 23 0.24 -1.88 -10.26
CA PRO A 23 0.60 -2.41 -11.59
C PRO A 23 2.07 -2.84 -11.69
N VAL A 24 2.91 -2.37 -10.78
CA VAL A 24 4.36 -2.63 -10.74
C VAL A 24 4.77 -3.54 -9.58
N GLY A 25 3.80 -4.10 -8.85
CA GLY A 25 4.07 -5.01 -7.73
C GLY A 25 4.93 -4.39 -6.62
N ALA A 26 4.77 -3.09 -6.36
CA ALA A 26 5.53 -2.37 -5.33
C ALA A 26 4.93 -2.49 -3.92
N ILE A 27 3.70 -2.99 -3.78
CA ILE A 27 3.02 -3.13 -2.48
C ILE A 27 3.14 -4.57 -2.03
N GLU A 28 3.83 -4.79 -0.92
CA GLU A 28 4.10 -6.12 -0.36
C GLU A 28 3.43 -6.24 1.00
N GLN A 29 2.79 -7.37 1.28
CA GLN A 29 2.19 -7.66 2.58
C GLN A 29 2.73 -9.02 3.06
N LYS A 30 3.41 -9.04 4.21
CA LYS A 30 4.10 -10.25 4.70
C LYS A 30 3.14 -11.35 5.15
N SER A 31 1.97 -10.98 5.66
CA SER A 31 0.91 -11.91 6.05
C SER A 31 -0.47 -11.22 5.97
N PRO A 32 -1.59 -11.97 5.98
CA PRO A 32 -2.93 -11.40 5.83
C PRO A 32 -3.33 -10.37 6.90
N PHE A 33 -2.63 -10.31 8.03
CA PHE A 33 -3.04 -9.53 9.19
C PHE A 33 -1.95 -8.54 9.64
N VAL A 34 -1.17 -8.04 8.69
CA VAL A 34 -0.18 -6.97 8.92
C VAL A 34 -0.34 -5.86 7.91
N ALA A 35 0.07 -4.64 8.27
CA ALA A 35 0.07 -3.54 7.33
C ALA A 35 1.00 -3.82 6.13
N PRO A 36 0.62 -3.40 4.91
CA PRO A 36 1.49 -3.54 3.74
C PRO A 36 2.65 -2.54 3.79
N SER A 37 3.78 -2.89 3.18
CA SER A 37 4.91 -1.99 2.95
C SER A 37 5.05 -1.67 1.47
N ILE A 38 5.71 -0.54 1.16
CA ILE A 38 6.01 -0.13 -0.21
C ILE A 38 7.49 -0.35 -0.50
N ASN A 39 7.77 -1.13 -1.54
CA ASN A 39 9.08 -1.17 -2.18
C ASN A 39 9.25 0.09 -3.05
N TYR A 40 10.04 1.04 -2.54
CA TYR A 40 10.23 2.33 -3.19
C TYR A 40 11.08 2.28 -4.47
N GLU A 41 11.87 1.22 -4.68
CA GLU A 41 12.64 1.04 -5.92
C GLU A 41 11.71 0.70 -7.09
N LYS A 42 10.62 -0.01 -6.82
CA LYS A 42 9.59 -0.35 -7.82
C LYS A 42 8.51 0.71 -7.94
N CYS A 43 8.25 1.48 -6.88
CA CYS A 43 7.14 2.41 -6.82
C CYS A 43 7.33 3.60 -7.78
N THR A 44 6.38 3.77 -8.71
CA THR A 44 6.38 4.89 -9.66
C THR A 44 5.67 6.15 -9.13
N GLY A 45 5.06 6.08 -7.95
CA GLY A 45 4.29 7.19 -7.38
C GLY A 45 2.96 7.48 -8.07
N CYS A 46 2.40 6.53 -8.84
CA CYS A 46 1.14 6.72 -9.59
C CYS A 46 -0.08 7.03 -8.73
N GLY A 47 -0.10 6.59 -7.47
CA GLY A 47 -1.16 6.91 -6.51
C GLY A 47 -2.46 6.08 -6.63
N LEU A 48 -2.52 5.04 -7.46
CA LEU A 48 -3.72 4.20 -7.57
C LEU A 48 -4.17 3.59 -6.23
N CYS A 49 -3.21 3.21 -5.37
CA CYS A 49 -3.50 2.65 -4.05
C CYS A 49 -4.19 3.65 -3.09
N THR A 50 -4.00 4.96 -3.27
CA THR A 50 -4.67 5.97 -2.44
C THR A 50 -6.17 6.02 -2.71
N GLY A 51 -6.62 5.56 -3.89
CA GLY A 51 -8.04 5.38 -4.20
C GLY A 51 -8.64 4.09 -3.64
N VAL A 52 -7.82 3.14 -3.21
CA VAL A 52 -8.27 1.84 -2.67
C VAL A 52 -8.46 1.90 -1.15
N CYS A 53 -7.53 2.53 -0.44
CA CYS A 53 -7.55 2.55 1.02
C CYS A 53 -6.84 3.80 1.56
N ARG A 54 -7.43 4.44 2.57
CA ARG A 54 -6.90 5.65 3.24
C ARG A 54 -5.56 5.44 3.97
N THR A 55 -5.14 4.19 4.15
CA THR A 55 -3.81 3.82 4.65
C THR A 55 -2.71 4.37 3.75
N PHE A 56 -2.95 4.50 2.44
CA PHE A 56 -2.00 5.07 1.50
C PHE A 56 -2.26 6.56 1.30
N ALA A 57 -1.24 7.39 1.51
CA ALA A 57 -1.31 8.83 1.30
C ALA A 57 -0.17 9.33 0.41
N LYS A 58 -0.43 10.40 -0.33
CA LYS A 58 0.60 11.13 -1.09
C LYS A 58 1.39 12.01 -0.12
N ALA A 59 2.72 11.97 -0.23
CA ALA A 59 3.67 12.80 0.51
C ALA A 59 4.69 13.43 -0.45
#